data_AF-A0ABD6F016-F1
#
_entry.id   AF-A0ABD6F016-F1
#
_cell.length_a   1.000
_cell.length_b   1.000
_cell.length_c   1.000
_cell.angle_alpha   90.00
_cell.angle_beta   90.00
_cell.angle_gamma   90.00
#
_symmetry.space_group_name_H-M   'P 1'
#
loop_
_entity.id
_entity.type
_entity.pdbx_description
1 polymer ?
#
loop_
_entity_poly.entity_id
_entity_poly.type
_entity_poly.pdbx_seq_one_letter_code
_entity_poly.pdbx_strand_id
1 'polypeptide(L)'
;AVINALECLEKVFSRDYVSPKEYTAECSKLLVQYKVALRLVHGTNIDAFVKKYRIEYPAAMERIREDRPITVKDDKGNTLKCIAEIVEMFIT
;
A
#
# COMPACT_ATOMS: atom_id res chain seq x y z
N ALA A 1 -5.26 6.70 -13.54
CA ALA A 1 -4.86 7.76 -12.58
C ALA A 1 -4.29 7.17 -11.30
N VAL A 2 -5.06 6.42 -10.50
CA VAL A 2 -4.62 5.86 -9.19
C VAL A 2 -3.34 5.03 -9.28
N ILE A 3 -3.24 4.09 -10.24
CA ILE A 3 -2.05 3.25 -10.43
C ILE A 3 -0.79 4.10 -10.74
N ASN A 4 -0.93 5.17 -11.52
CA ASN A 4 0.17 6.08 -11.82
C ASN A 4 0.60 6.91 -10.59
N ALA A 5 -0.36 7.32 -9.76
CA ALA A 5 -0.06 8.00 -8.50
C ALA A 5 0.70 7.07 -7.54
N LEU A 6 0.32 5.80 -7.48
CA LEU A 6 1.01 4.79 -6.67
C LEU A 6 2.46 4.59 -7.16
N GLU A 7 2.67 4.48 -8.47
CA GLU A 7 4.02 4.39 -9.06
C GLU A 7 4.87 5.63 -8.74
N CYS A 8 4.28 6.82 -8.82
CA CYS A 8 4.97 8.06 -8.47
C CYS A 8 5.35 8.07 -7.00
N LEU A 9 4.44 7.66 -6.11
CA LEU A 9 4.66 7.56 -4.67
C LEU A 9 5.85 6.63 -4.35
N GLU A 10 5.93 5.46 -4.99
CA GLU A 10 7.07 4.54 -4.84
C GLU A 10 8.39 5.18 -5.28
N LYS A 11 8.39 5.91 -6.40
CA LYS A 11 9.58 6.58 -6.93
C LYS A 11 10.07 7.71 -6.05
N VAL A 12 9.18 8.52 -5.48
CA VAL A 12 9.56 9.61 -4.58
C VAL A 12 10.00 9.07 -3.21
N PHE A 13 9.38 7.99 -2.73
CA PHE A 13 9.80 7.30 -1.51
C PHE A 13 11.19 6.67 -1.65
N SER A 14 11.46 6.01 -2.78
CA SER A 14 12.79 5.44 -3.10
C SER A 14 13.91 6.49 -3.22
N ARG A 15 13.56 7.77 -3.30
CA ARG A 15 14.49 8.90 -3.36
C ARG A 15 14.47 9.75 -2.07
N ASP A 16 13.89 9.20 -1.00
CA ASP A 16 13.80 9.85 0.33
C ASP A 16 13.09 11.22 0.34
N TYR A 17 12.24 11.51 -0.65
CA TYR A 17 11.46 12.77 -0.67
C TYR A 17 10.22 12.75 0.23
N VAL A 18 9.84 11.57 0.75
CA VAL A 18 8.64 11.38 1.58
C VAL A 18 9.02 10.55 2.80
N SER A 19 8.57 10.96 3.98
CA SER A 19 8.86 10.19 5.19
C SER A 19 8.12 8.85 5.19
N PRO A 20 8.64 7.80 5.88
CA PRO A 20 7.96 6.51 5.96
C PRO A 20 6.53 6.59 6.51
N LYS A 21 6.27 7.51 7.44
CA LYS A 21 4.92 7.71 8.02
C LYS A 21 3.95 8.26 6.98
N GLU A 22 4.35 9.30 6.24
CA GLU A 22 3.53 9.91 5.19
C GLU A 22 3.30 8.95 4.03
N TYR A 23 4.35 8.24 3.60
CA TYR A 23 4.24 7.20 2.58
C TYR A 23 3.20 6.14 2.97
N THR A 24 3.24 5.67 4.22
CA THR A 24 2.31 4.62 4.70
C THR A 24 0.86 5.09 4.63
N ALA A 25 0.59 6.33 5.06
CA ALA A 25 -0.75 6.91 5.04
C ALA A 25 -1.28 7.09 3.60
N GLU A 26 -0.47 7.68 2.72
CA GLU A 26 -0.88 7.92 1.33
C GLU A 26 -0.97 6.63 0.51
N CYS A 27 -0.05 5.68 0.70
CA CYS A 27 -0.10 4.38 0.03
C CYS A 27 -1.37 3.61 0.42
N SER A 28 -1.71 3.57 1.71
CA SER A 28 -2.94 2.93 2.19
C SER A 28 -4.20 3.55 1.57
N LYS A 29 -4.24 4.88 1.47
CA LYS A 29 -5.34 5.62 0.84
C LYS A 29 -5.46 5.31 -0.65
N LEU A 30 -4.34 5.28 -1.37
CA LEU A 30 -4.31 4.94 -2.81
C LEU A 30 -4.75 3.50 -3.06
N LEU A 31 -4.38 2.55 -2.21
CA LEU A 31 -4.82 1.15 -2.31
C LEU A 31 -6.33 1.01 -2.10
N VAL A 32 -6.91 1.73 -1.13
CA VAL A 32 -8.37 1.77 -0.94
C VAL A 32 -9.07 2.36 -2.17
N GLN A 33 -8.57 3.48 -2.69
CA GLN A 33 -9.12 4.10 -3.91
C GLN A 33 -9.02 3.16 -5.11
N TYR A 34 -7.90 2.44 -5.23
CA TYR A 34 -7.72 1.43 -6.27
C TYR A 34 -8.79 0.34 -6.18
N LYS A 35 -9.06 -0.20 -5.00
CA LYS A 35 -10.12 -1.22 -4.80
C LYS A 35 -11.50 -0.70 -5.19
N VAL A 36 -11.83 0.53 -4.78
CA VAL A 36 -13.10 1.16 -5.13
C VAL A 36 -13.20 1.34 -6.65
N ALA A 37 -12.16 1.87 -7.29
CA ALA A 37 -12.10 2.03 -8.73
C ALA A 37 -12.22 0.69 -9.47
N LEU A 38 -11.56 -0.37 -8.98
CA LEU A 38 -11.64 -1.70 -9.57
C LEU A 38 -13.07 -2.27 -9.51
N ARG A 39 -13.79 -2.07 -8.39
CA ARG A 39 -15.19 -2.49 -8.28
C ARG A 39 -16.12 -1.76 -9.25
N LEU A 40 -15.83 -0.50 -9.56
CA LEU A 40 -16.61 0.27 -10.55
C LEU A 40 -16.37 -0.21 -11.98
N VAL A 41 -15.14 -0.62 -12.28
CA VAL A 41 -14.75 -1.18 -13.58
C VAL A 41 -15.12 -2.67 -13.63
N HIS A 42 -16.40 -2.94 -13.79
CA HIS A 42 -16.91 -4.31 -13.93
C HIS A 42 -16.20 -5.05 -15.09
N GLY A 43 -15.72 -6.26 -14.81
CA GLY A 43 -15.25 -7.21 -15.83
C GLY A 43 -13.84 -7.00 -16.38
N THR A 44 -13.03 -6.10 -15.83
CA THR A 44 -11.62 -5.93 -16.28
C THR A 44 -10.64 -6.36 -15.19
N ASN A 45 -9.96 -7.49 -15.42
CA ASN A 45 -8.82 -7.91 -14.59
C ASN A 45 -7.69 -6.89 -14.71
N ILE A 46 -6.97 -6.63 -13.61
CA ILE A 46 -5.90 -5.63 -13.62
C ILE A 46 -4.81 -5.94 -14.64
N ASP A 47 -4.39 -7.20 -14.81
CA ASP A 47 -3.40 -7.57 -15.81
C ASP A 47 -3.88 -7.27 -17.23
N ALA A 48 -5.18 -7.40 -17.51
CA ALA A 48 -5.78 -7.03 -18.79
C ALA A 48 -5.80 -5.52 -18.98
N PHE A 49 -6.08 -4.75 -17.92
CA PHE A 49 -6.02 -3.29 -17.94
C PHE A 49 -4.60 -2.80 -18.21
N VAL A 50 -3.61 -3.34 -17.49
CA VAL A 50 -2.19 -2.99 -17.63
C VAL A 50 -1.67 -3.30 -19.02
N LYS A 51 -2.02 -4.48 -19.56
CA LYS A 51 -1.66 -4.88 -20.93
C LYS A 51 -2.34 -4.01 -21.99
N LYS A 52 -3.62 -3.67 -21.80
CA LYS A 52 -4.41 -2.84 -22.73
C LYS A 52 -3.86 -1.42 -22.82
N TYR A 53 -3.45 -0.84 -21.70
CA TYR A 53 -2.93 0.52 -21.63
C TYR A 53 -1.39 0.61 -21.66
N ARG A 54 -0.68 -0.52 -21.90
CA ARG A 54 0.79 -0.63 -21.90
C ARG A 54 1.42 0.04 -20.68
N ILE A 55 0.86 -0.27 -19.53
CA ILE A 55 1.31 0.29 -18.26
C ILE A 55 2.55 -0.48 -17.79
N GLU A 56 3.71 0.16 -17.80
CA GLU A 56 4.96 -0.39 -17.27
C GLU A 56 5.25 0.20 -15.88
N TYR A 57 4.39 -0.12 -14.90
CA TYR A 57 4.51 0.35 -13.50
C TYR A 57 4.78 -0.83 -12.56
N PRO A 58 6.00 -1.40 -12.59
CA PRO A 58 6.32 -2.62 -11.84
C PRO A 58 6.17 -2.42 -10.32
N ALA A 59 6.57 -1.26 -9.79
CA ALA A 59 6.50 -0.99 -8.35
C ALA A 59 5.05 -0.89 -7.86
N ALA A 60 4.20 -0.16 -8.59
CA ALA A 60 2.77 -0.09 -8.29
C ALA A 60 2.10 -1.48 -8.36
N MET A 61 2.48 -2.32 -9.33
CA MET A 61 1.93 -3.65 -9.48
C MET A 61 2.30 -4.58 -8.32
N GLU A 62 3.54 -4.50 -7.81
CA GLU A 62 3.94 -5.24 -6.62
C GLU A 62 3.14 -4.80 -5.38
N ARG A 63 2.96 -3.49 -5.17
CA ARG A 63 2.16 -3.00 -4.04
C ARG A 63 0.69 -3.41 -4.13
N ILE A 64 0.11 -3.41 -5.32
CA ILE A 64 -1.27 -3.87 -5.52
C ILE A 64 -1.40 -5.37 -5.24
N ARG A 65 -0.39 -6.19 -5.61
CA ARG A 65 -0.37 -7.63 -5.32
C ARG A 65 -0.20 -7.92 -3.83
N GLU A 66 0.62 -7.15 -3.13
CA GLU A 66 0.80 -7.29 -1.67
C GLU A 66 -0.33 -6.70 -0.85
N ASP A 67 -1.12 -5.78 -1.42
CA ASP A 67 -2.24 -5.07 -0.79
C ASP A 67 -1.84 -4.25 0.47
N ARG A 68 -0.55 -3.91 0.60
CA ARG A 68 -0.02 -3.16 1.75
C ARG A 68 1.22 -2.30 1.38
N PRO A 69 1.45 -1.19 2.11
CA PRO A 69 2.67 -0.39 1.96
C PRO A 69 3.93 -1.20 2.29
N ILE A 70 5.06 -0.91 1.62
CA ILE A 70 6.34 -1.64 1.84
C ILE A 70 6.88 -1.52 3.28
N THR A 71 6.49 -0.46 3.97
CA THR A 71 6.85 -0.15 5.36
C THR A 71 6.15 -1.05 6.37
N VAL A 72 5.02 -1.65 6.01
CA VAL A 72 4.26 -2.57 6.86
C VAL A 72 4.77 -3.98 6.62
N LYS A 73 5.81 -4.38 7.36
CA LYS A 73 6.21 -5.78 7.47
C LYS A 73 5.16 -6.54 8.28
N ASP A 74 4.91 -7.81 7.94
CA ASP A 74 3.98 -8.68 8.68
C ASP A 74 4.25 -8.60 10.20
N ASP A 75 3.44 -7.81 10.92
CA ASP A 75 3.43 -7.69 12.38
C ASP A 75 2.86 -8.94 13.08
N LYS A 76 2.95 -10.11 12.42
CA LYS A 76 2.50 -11.40 12.98
C LYS A 76 3.26 -11.77 14.27
N GLY A 77 4.39 -11.13 14.56
CA GLY A 77 5.13 -11.24 15.82
C GLY A 77 4.90 -10.10 16.82
N ASN A 78 4.17 -9.05 16.47
CA ASN A 78 4.10 -7.81 17.25
C ASN A 78 2.87 -7.73 18.19
N THR A 79 1.95 -8.70 18.10
CA THR A 79 0.79 -8.79 18.99
C THR A 79 1.21 -8.94 20.45
N LEU A 80 2.23 -9.75 20.74
CA LEU A 80 2.74 -9.94 22.10
C LEU A 80 3.37 -8.66 22.68
N LYS A 81 4.01 -7.86 21.83
CA LYS A 81 4.57 -6.56 22.23
C LYS A 81 3.46 -5.56 22.54
N CYS A 82 2.43 -5.49 21.70
CA CYS A 82 1.27 -4.64 21.90
C CYS A 82 0.50 -5.04 23.18
N ILE A 83 0.36 -6.34 23.44
CA ILE A 83 -0.22 -6.85 24.70
C ILE A 83 0.64 -6.42 25.89
N ALA A 84 1.97 -6.55 25.82
CA ALA A 84 2.86 -6.16 26.90
C ALA A 84 2.77 -4.67 27.23
N GLU A 85 2.80 -3.79 26.21
CA GLU A 85 2.68 -2.34 26.38
C GLU A 85 1.33 -1.93 26.99
N ILE A 86 0.24 -2.55 26.55
CA ILE A 86 -1.09 -2.31 27.11
C ILE A 86 -1.13 -2.77 28.58
N VAL A 87 -0.65 -3.97 28.87
CA VAL A 87 -0.65 -4.53 30.23
C VAL A 87 0.18 -3.68 31.19
N GLU A 88 1.36 -3.21 30.76
CA GLU A 88 2.20 -2.31 31.55
C GLU A 88 1.45 -1.02 31.97
N MET A 89 0.62 -0.48 31.08
CA MET A 89 -0.18 0.72 31.33
C MET A 89 -1.31 0.53 32.36
N PHE A 90 -1.72 -0.70 32.65
CA PHE A 90 -2.83 -1.00 33.57
C PHE A 90 -2.39 -1.59 34.92
N ILE A 91 -1.15 -2.05 35.07
CA ILE A 91 -0.64 -2.67 36.31
C ILE A 91 0.31 -1.72 37.08
N THR A 92 0.63 -0.54 36.53
CA THR A 92 1.41 0.52 37.21
C THR A 92 0.50 1.57 37.82
#